data_AF-A0A2M8L3U9-F1
#
_entry.id   AF-A0A2M8L3U9-F1
#
_cell.length_a   1.000
_cell.length_b   1.000
_cell.length_c   1.000
_cell.angle_alpha   90.00
_cell.angle_beta   90.00
_cell.angle_gamma   90.00
#
_symmetry.space_group_name_H-M   'P 1'
#
loop_
_entity.id
_entity.type
_entity.pdbx_description
1 polymer ?
#
loop_
_entity_poly.entity_id
_entity_poly.type
_entity_poly.pdbx_seq_one_letter_code
_entity_poly.pdbx_strand_id
1 'polypeptide(L)'
;MNWEFAPDVKRQTCLLVKKLSLNYISSGRIFCFRSFGSKSRATARIWSLPRIWQKALKTKPGYCIEVISERFDKMSTGEKEKVLIHELKHIPKNFSGTLLGHRK
;
A
#
# COMPACT_ATOMS: atom_id res chain seq x y z
N MET A 1 -1.82 -15.27 -11.72
CA MET A 1 -1.93 -13.93 -11.11
C MET A 1 -0.57 -13.30 -11.26
N ASN A 2 -0.50 -12.18 -11.96
CA ASN A 2 0.78 -11.51 -12.30
C ASN A 2 0.86 -10.18 -11.56
N TRP A 3 2.06 -9.81 -11.10
CA TRP A 3 2.32 -8.52 -10.45
C TRP A 3 3.28 -7.70 -11.29
N GLU A 4 2.95 -6.43 -11.45
CA GLU A 4 3.78 -5.44 -12.14
C GLU A 4 3.99 -4.22 -11.25
N PHE A 5 5.14 -3.58 -11.37
CA PHE A 5 5.38 -2.32 -10.67
C PHE A 5 4.39 -1.25 -11.13
N ALA A 6 3.81 -0.52 -10.18
CA ALA A 6 2.82 0.52 -10.43
C ALA A 6 3.39 1.91 -10.06
N PRO A 7 4.24 2.53 -10.91
CA PRO A 7 4.85 3.83 -10.62
C PRO A 7 3.83 4.97 -10.52
N ASP A 8 2.71 4.87 -11.23
CA ASP A 8 1.58 5.79 -11.17
C ASP A 8 0.93 5.80 -9.78
N VAL A 9 0.61 4.60 -9.26
CA VAL A 9 0.08 4.40 -7.91
C VAL A 9 1.09 4.85 -6.86
N LYS A 10 2.37 4.57 -7.10
CA LYS A 10 3.46 5.01 -6.22
C LYS A 10 3.51 6.53 -6.11
N ARG A 11 3.47 7.23 -7.23
CA ARG A 11 3.46 8.70 -7.26
C ARG A 11 2.25 9.26 -6.52
N GLN A 12 1.06 8.73 -6.80
CA GLN A 12 -0.17 9.16 -6.13
C GLN A 12 -0.10 8.91 -4.61
N THR A 13 0.38 7.75 -4.19
CA THR A 13 0.57 7.42 -2.77
C THR A 13 1.52 8.40 -2.08
N CYS A 14 2.64 8.76 -2.72
CA CYS A 14 3.59 9.72 -2.16
C CYS A 14 2.97 11.13 -2.01
N LEU A 15 2.18 11.56 -3.00
CA LEU A 15 1.43 12.82 -2.92
C LEU A 15 0.43 12.81 -1.75
N LEU A 16 -0.30 11.72 -1.57
CA LEU A 16 -1.27 11.56 -0.47
C LEU A 16 -0.59 11.57 0.91
N VAL A 17 0.53 10.84 1.06
CA VAL A 17 1.33 10.86 2.31
C VAL A 17 1.76 12.27 2.67
N LYS A 18 2.23 13.05 1.69
CA LYS A 18 2.63 14.45 1.89
C LYS A 18 1.42 15.35 2.22
N LYS A 19 0.34 15.25 1.44
CA LYS A 19 -0.89 16.06 1.60
C LYS A 19 -1.56 15.84 2.95
N LEU A 20 -1.54 14.61 3.45
CA LEU A 20 -2.13 14.23 4.74
C LEU A 20 -1.16 14.37 5.92
N SER A 21 0.06 14.90 5.71
CA SER A 21 1.08 15.07 6.74
C SER A 21 1.37 13.79 7.54
N LEU A 22 1.38 12.64 6.85
CA LEU A 22 1.67 11.33 7.47
C LEU A 22 3.18 11.15 7.65
N ASN A 23 3.80 12.02 8.44
CA ASN A 23 5.26 12.15 8.59
C ASN A 23 5.93 10.88 9.16
N TYR A 24 5.15 10.00 9.79
CA TYR A 24 5.63 8.70 10.28
C TYR A 24 5.82 7.65 9.16
N ILE A 25 5.31 7.92 7.96
CA ILE A 25 5.39 7.01 6.82
C ILE A 25 6.63 7.35 6.00
N SER A 26 7.58 6.43 5.93
CA SER A 26 8.71 6.55 5.02
C SER A 26 8.29 6.17 3.60
N SER A 27 8.05 7.17 2.75
CA SER A 27 7.64 6.92 1.36
C SER A 27 8.65 6.04 0.60
N GLY A 28 9.95 6.13 0.87
CA GLY A 28 10.96 5.24 0.25
C GLY A 28 10.82 3.75 0.59
N ARG A 29 10.04 3.41 1.62
CA ARG A 29 9.77 2.04 2.07
C ARG A 29 8.34 1.57 1.76
N ILE A 30 7.60 2.33 0.95
CA ILE A 30 6.35 1.91 0.35
C ILE A 30 6.63 1.45 -1.09
N PHE A 31 6.17 0.28 -1.45
CA PHE A 31 6.22 -0.24 -2.81
C PHE A 31 4.79 -0.36 -3.33
N CYS A 32 4.60 -0.18 -4.63
CA CYS A 32 3.28 -0.26 -5.23
C CYS A 32 3.31 -1.21 -6.42
N PHE A 33 2.38 -2.15 -6.41
CA PHE A 33 2.23 -3.15 -7.46
C PHE A 33 0.79 -3.17 -7.95
N ARG A 34 0.63 -3.51 -9.22
CA ARG A 34 -0.65 -3.80 -9.85
C ARG A 34 -0.71 -5.29 -10.11
N SER A 35 -1.80 -5.92 -9.68
CA SER A 35 -2.07 -7.33 -9.92
C SER A 35 -3.13 -7.53 -11.00
N PHE A 36 -2.96 -8.59 -11.80
CA PHE A 36 -3.88 -8.99 -12.87
C PHE A 36 -4.30 -10.45 -12.73
N GLY A 37 -5.49 -10.76 -13.24
CA GLY A 37 -6.12 -12.08 -13.22
C GLY A 37 -6.74 -12.45 -11.86
N SER A 38 -7.07 -11.46 -11.02
CA SER A 38 -7.64 -11.74 -9.68
C SER A 38 -9.15 -11.90 -9.72
N LYS A 39 -9.68 -13.00 -9.16
CA LYS A 39 -11.12 -13.17 -8.89
C LYS A 39 -11.57 -12.51 -7.57
N SER A 40 -10.66 -11.81 -6.88
CA SER A 40 -10.95 -11.19 -5.60
C SER A 40 -11.95 -10.04 -5.73
N ARG A 41 -12.76 -9.86 -4.69
CA ARG A 41 -13.65 -8.69 -4.56
C ARG A 41 -12.94 -7.44 -4.03
N ALA A 42 -11.71 -7.61 -3.52
CA ALA A 42 -10.91 -6.49 -3.04
C ALA A 42 -10.53 -5.56 -4.20
N THR A 43 -10.32 -4.29 -3.88
CA THR A 43 -9.90 -3.26 -4.83
C THR A 43 -8.41 -2.98 -4.72
N ALA A 44 -7.91 -2.93 -3.49
CA ALA A 44 -6.51 -2.89 -3.15
C ALA A 44 -6.26 -3.73 -1.90
N ARG A 45 -4.98 -3.97 -1.60
CA ARG A 45 -4.49 -4.61 -0.39
C ARG A 45 -3.21 -3.93 0.05
N ILE A 46 -2.92 -4.04 1.33
CA ILE A 46 -1.63 -3.68 1.90
C ILE A 46 -0.95 -4.90 2.52
N TRP A 47 0.33 -5.01 2.23
CA TRP A 47 1.22 -6.04 2.74
C TRP A 47 2.29 -5.37 3.59
N SER A 48 2.59 -5.94 4.75
CA SER A 48 3.75 -5.54 5.56
C SER A 48 4.86 -6.56 5.43
N LEU A 49 6.11 -6.11 5.39
CA LEU A 49 7.27 -7.00 5.52
C LEU A 49 7.33 -7.56 6.94
N PRO A 50 7.13 -8.88 7.15
CA PRO A 50 7.10 -9.45 8.51
C PRO A 50 8.41 -9.24 9.26
N ARG A 51 8.34 -9.06 10.59
CA ARG A 51 9.52 -8.77 11.43
C ARG A 51 10.63 -9.83 11.33
N ILE A 52 10.28 -11.10 11.12
CA ILE A 52 11.27 -12.16 10.94
C ILE A 52 12.12 -11.95 9.67
N TRP A 53 11.49 -11.55 8.57
CA TRP A 53 12.17 -11.25 7.30
C TRP A 53 13.00 -9.97 7.38
N GLN A 54 12.54 -8.96 8.13
CA GLN A 54 13.33 -7.77 8.42
C GLN A 54 14.67 -8.13 9.10
N LYS A 55 14.62 -9.03 10.10
CA LYS A 55 15.83 -9.52 10.80
C LYS A 55 16.72 -10.37 9.89
N ALA A 56 16.13 -11.34 9.18
CA ALA A 56 16.86 -12.24 8.30
C ALA A 56 17.62 -11.49 7.19
N LEU A 57 16.99 -10.47 6.60
CA LEU A 57 17.55 -9.68 5.50
C LEU A 57 18.27 -8.41 5.97
N LYS A 58 18.39 -8.19 7.29
CA LYS A 58 18.96 -6.96 7.91
C LYS A 58 18.38 -5.68 7.29
N THR A 59 17.07 -5.65 7.07
CA THR A 59 16.37 -4.54 6.42
C THR A 59 15.35 -3.91 7.35
N LYS A 60 15.04 -2.63 7.12
CA LYS A 60 14.04 -1.87 7.88
C LYS A 60 12.63 -2.39 7.56
N PRO A 61 11.59 -1.99 8.30
CA PRO A 61 10.20 -2.21 7.89
C PRO A 61 9.91 -1.71 6.47
N GLY A 62 9.01 -2.38 5.77
CA GLY A 62 8.56 -2.00 4.43
C GLY A 62 7.12 -2.42 4.21
N TYR A 63 6.43 -1.71 3.33
CA TYR A 63 5.03 -1.95 3.01
C TYR A 63 4.84 -2.00 1.50
N CYS A 64 3.94 -2.85 1.05
CA CYS A 64 3.57 -2.97 -0.36
C CYS A 64 2.07 -2.73 -0.49
N ILE A 65 1.67 -1.80 -1.35
CA ILE A 65 0.29 -1.59 -1.75
C ILE A 65 0.08 -2.31 -3.07
N GLU A 66 -0.83 -3.28 -3.08
CA GLU A 66 -1.25 -4.01 -4.27
C GLU A 66 -2.61 -3.47 -4.72
N VAL A 67 -2.70 -2.96 -5.95
CA VAL A 67 -4.00 -2.62 -6.56
C VAL A 67 -4.43 -3.72 -7.52
N ILE A 68 -5.72 -4.05 -7.52
CA ILE A 68 -6.29 -5.07 -8.41
C ILE A 68 -6.84 -4.37 -9.65
N SER A 69 -6.17 -4.54 -10.80
CA SER A 69 -6.43 -3.77 -12.02
C SER A 69 -7.90 -3.82 -12.46
N GLU A 70 -8.53 -5.00 -12.37
CA GLU A 70 -9.91 -5.25 -12.81
C GLU A 70 -10.95 -4.36 -12.12
N ARG A 71 -10.62 -3.86 -10.93
CA ARG A 71 -11.46 -2.99 -10.10
C ARG A 71 -10.88 -1.59 -9.98
N PHE A 72 -9.62 -1.49 -9.55
CA PHE A 72 -8.98 -0.21 -9.24
C PHE A 72 -8.90 0.70 -10.46
N ASP A 73 -8.50 0.18 -11.63
CA ASP A 73 -8.23 1.05 -12.78
C ASP A 73 -9.51 1.68 -13.36
N LYS A 74 -10.67 1.05 -13.15
CA LYS A 74 -12.00 1.54 -13.57
C LYS A 74 -12.57 2.65 -12.67
N MET A 75 -11.97 2.89 -11.51
CA MET A 75 -12.46 3.88 -10.56
C MET A 75 -12.09 5.31 -10.98
N SER A 76 -12.89 6.27 -10.54
CA SER A 76 -12.56 7.70 -10.64
C SER A 76 -11.34 8.05 -9.78
N THR A 77 -10.67 9.16 -10.09
CA THR A 77 -9.48 9.62 -9.34
C THR A 77 -9.77 9.77 -7.85
N GLY A 78 -10.90 10.37 -7.47
CA GLY A 78 -11.27 10.55 -6.06
C GLY A 78 -11.52 9.23 -5.32
N GLU A 79 -12.09 8.24 -6.00
CA GLU A 79 -12.28 6.90 -5.44
C GLU A 79 -10.95 6.15 -5.28
N LYS A 80 -10.05 6.25 -6.26
CA LYS A 80 -8.68 5.72 -6.17
C LYS A 80 -7.95 6.30 -4.97
N GLU A 81 -8.02 7.62 -4.77
CA GLU A 81 -7.43 8.27 -3.60
C GLU A 81 -8.01 7.73 -2.29
N LYS A 82 -9.34 7.61 -2.19
CA LYS A 82 -9.99 7.04 -0.99
C LYS A 82 -9.50 5.63 -0.66
N VAL A 83 -9.38 4.78 -1.68
CA VAL A 83 -8.85 3.42 -1.51
C VAL A 83 -7.40 3.43 -1.04
N LEU A 84 -6.53 4.23 -1.65
CA LEU A 84 -5.13 4.33 -1.23
C LEU A 84 -4.99 4.87 0.20
N ILE A 85 -5.79 5.86 0.57
CA ILE A 85 -5.84 6.39 1.94
C ILE A 85 -6.30 5.30 2.92
N HIS A 86 -7.32 4.52 2.53
CA HIS A 86 -7.79 3.37 3.32
C HIS A 86 -6.64 2.38 3.59
N GLU A 87 -5.90 1.99 2.56
CA GLU A 87 -4.74 1.10 2.71
C GLU A 87 -3.65 1.71 3.61
N LEU A 88 -3.32 3.00 3.42
CA LEU A 88 -2.30 3.70 4.23
C LEU A 88 -2.66 3.76 5.72
N LYS A 89 -3.94 3.78 6.09
CA LYS A 89 -4.38 3.77 7.51
C LYS A 89 -3.99 2.51 8.26
N HIS A 90 -3.73 1.40 7.54
CA HIS A 90 -3.25 0.18 8.16
C HIS A 90 -1.78 0.26 8.59
N ILE A 91 -1.03 1.28 8.15
CA ILE A 91 0.35 1.49 8.57
C ILE A 91 0.34 2.13 9.97
N PRO A 92 0.92 1.47 11.00
CA PRO A 92 0.99 2.01 12.34
C PRO A 92 1.88 3.25 12.40
N LYS A 93 1.60 4.16 13.34
CA LYS A 93 2.38 5.38 13.57
C LYS A 93 3.86 5.14 13.90
N ASN A 94 4.21 3.95 14.38
CA ASN A 94 5.60 3.57 14.67
C ASN A 94 6.33 2.95 13.46
N PHE A 95 5.64 2.77 12.33
CA PHE A 95 6.18 2.18 11.10
C PHE A 95 6.88 0.82 11.32
N SER A 96 6.44 0.01 12.29
CA SER A 96 7.20 -1.17 12.77
C SER A 96 7.14 -2.42 11.87
N GLY A 97 6.46 -2.34 10.72
CA GLY A 97 6.25 -3.47 9.81
C GLY A 97 5.16 -4.45 10.25
N THR A 98 4.28 -4.02 11.17
CA THR A 98 3.00 -4.67 11.43
C THR A 98 1.89 -3.97 10.64
N LEU A 99 0.75 -4.62 10.50
CA LEU A 99 -0.48 -4.02 9.99
C LEU A 99 -1.48 -3.82 11.13
N LEU A 100 -2.11 -2.65 11.17
CA LEU A 100 -3.27 -2.43 12.01
C LEU A 100 -4.46 -3.16 11.38
N GLY A 101 -5.30 -3.80 12.20
CA GLY A 101 -6.57 -4.35 11.73
C GLY A 101 -7.49 -3.25 11.21
N HIS A 102 -8.47 -3.62 10.38
CA HIS A 102 -9.57 -2.71 10.05
C HIS A 102 -10.28 -2.29 11.34
N ARG A 103 -10.30 -0.99 11.64
CA ARG A 103 -11.33 -0.42 12.50
C ARG A 103 -12.55 -0.20 11.61
N LYS A 104 -13.65 -0.90 11.91
CA LYS A 104 -14.96 -0.66 11.30
C LYS A 104 -15.39 0.77 11.52
#